data_AF-A0A536NIL0-F1
#
_entry.id   AF-A0A536NIL0-F1
#
_cell.length_a   1.000
_cell.length_b   1.000
_cell.length_c   1.000
_cell.angle_alpha   90.00
_cell.angle_beta   90.00
_cell.angle_gamma   90.00
#
_symmetry.space_group_name_H-M   'P 1'
#
loop_
_entity.id
_entity.type
_entity.pdbx_description
1 polymer ?
#
loop_
_entity_poly.entity_id
_entity_poly.type
_entity_poly.pdbx_seq_one_letter_code
_entity_poly.pdbx_strand_id
1 'polypeptide(L)'
;MAKNVAEVAAGARRNGNHKPKVGLKFERYFTPPGAHAYDLIEWERRTAAITSEKGQIIFEQKDVEVPRSWSQLAINVVAQKYFRGSPGSPERETSVREIVDRVVETLAAWGREGNYFATDEDAANWAEELRYLLVTQHASFNSPVWFNIGVPGRAQQGSACFINSVQDSMESILELVKTEGMLFKFGSGTGTNLSVLRSSREQLSGGGTASGPVSFMRGYDSFAGSIKSGGTTRRAAKMVILNADHPDVLAFIRCKAEEEKKAWALIESGYNSGFNVAGGAYDSVQFQNANHSVRISDDFMRAVMDDKGWDTHAVVDNRVVDKFQARTLWREIAEAAWVCGDPGLQFDSTIQDWNVVPNTGRINATNPCSEFVFLDDTACNLLSLNLMKFQNEAGTFDVDRFRRAVDICFTGQEIIVSNASYPTPAIGKNSEALRPLGLGYANLGALLMSMGLAYDSDEGRRFAGAITAIMTGRAFAQSARMAQVKGPFDEYSRNREPMLRVMEKHRQAAYALSTSPESADVIRAARDTWDDAVNLGRIHGYRNAQATVLAPTGTIGLMMDCDTTGIEPDLALVKYKKLVGGGMLKIVNGTVPAALRKLGYDSNEVKEIVEYIDDNDTI
;
A
#
# COMPACT_ATOMS: atom_id res chain seq x y z
N MET A 1 10.15 2.28 33.49
CA MET A 1 11.29 2.41 34.42
C MET A 1 12.53 1.90 33.72
N ALA A 2 13.56 2.75 33.68
CA ALA A 2 14.78 2.56 32.91
C ALA A 2 15.57 1.32 33.34
N LYS A 3 16.11 0.56 32.37
CA LYS A 3 17.21 -0.37 32.61
C LYS A 3 18.46 0.16 31.92
N ASN A 4 19.50 0.24 32.74
CA ASN A 4 20.76 0.94 32.54
C ASN A 4 21.60 0.39 31.39
N VAL A 5 22.16 1.35 30.65
CA VAL A 5 23.29 1.22 29.74
C VAL A 5 24.54 1.54 30.54
N ALA A 6 25.29 0.53 30.97
CA ALA A 6 26.71 0.59 31.35
C ALA A 6 27.07 -0.73 32.05
N GLU A 7 27.75 -1.63 31.33
CA GLU A 7 28.69 -2.67 31.83
C GLU A 7 28.75 -3.85 30.86
N VAL A 8 29.33 -3.65 29.67
CA VAL A 8 30.15 -4.67 28.99
C VAL A 8 31.17 -3.94 28.10
N ALA A 9 32.17 -3.30 28.71
CA ALA A 9 33.28 -2.69 27.97
C ALA A 9 34.59 -2.89 28.72
N ALA A 10 35.11 -4.12 28.72
CA ALA A 10 36.52 -4.39 28.97
C ALA A 10 36.90 -5.79 28.48
N GLY A 11 37.73 -5.85 27.43
CA GLY A 11 38.58 -7.02 27.16
C GLY A 11 38.21 -7.87 25.94
N ALA A 12 38.54 -7.40 24.74
CA ALA A 12 38.80 -8.28 23.60
C ALA A 12 40.05 -7.80 22.85
N ARG A 13 41.17 -8.47 23.10
CA ARG A 13 42.42 -8.31 22.35
C ARG A 13 42.19 -8.71 20.89
N ARG A 14 42.67 -7.85 19.99
CA ARG A 14 42.77 -8.07 18.53
C ARG A 14 43.41 -9.43 18.24
N ASN A 15 42.68 -10.33 17.61
CA ASN A 15 43.24 -11.36 16.76
C ASN A 15 42.66 -11.18 15.36
N GLY A 16 43.55 -10.81 14.44
CA GLY A 16 43.25 -10.63 13.03
C GLY A 16 42.93 -11.95 12.38
N ASN A 17 41.66 -12.13 12.05
CA ASN A 17 41.22 -12.98 10.95
C ASN A 17 40.05 -12.24 10.29
N HIS A 18 40.37 -11.18 9.55
CA HIS A 18 39.38 -10.42 8.76
C HIS A 18 38.88 -11.33 7.63
N LYS A 19 37.87 -12.16 7.92
CA LYS A 19 36.94 -12.54 6.86
C LYS A 19 36.38 -11.24 6.30
N PRO A 20 36.39 -11.01 4.98
CA PRO A 20 35.79 -9.81 4.41
C PRO A 20 34.35 -9.69 4.90
N LYS A 21 33.95 -8.49 5.34
CA LYS A 21 32.57 -8.23 5.75
C LYS A 21 31.65 -8.60 4.57
N VAL A 22 30.80 -9.60 4.78
CA VAL A 22 29.76 -9.96 3.81
C VAL A 22 28.66 -8.92 3.97
N GLY A 23 28.39 -8.15 2.92
CA GLY A 23 27.39 -7.08 2.91
C GLY A 23 26.95 -6.75 1.50
N LEU A 24 25.87 -5.97 1.37
CA LEU A 24 25.39 -5.48 0.08
C LEU A 24 26.39 -4.48 -0.50
N LYS A 25 26.58 -4.57 -1.82
CA LYS A 25 27.38 -3.62 -2.59
C LYS A 25 26.46 -2.71 -3.40
N PHE A 26 26.74 -1.42 -3.38
CA PHE A 26 26.00 -0.43 -4.15
C PHE A 26 26.97 0.44 -4.95
N GLU A 27 26.82 0.35 -6.26
CA GLU A 27 27.47 1.25 -7.21
C GLU A 27 26.55 2.43 -7.50
N ARG A 28 27.16 3.50 -8.02
CA ARG A 28 26.51 4.72 -8.44
C ARG A 28 25.88 4.55 -9.82
N TYR A 29 24.57 4.76 -9.94
CA TYR A 29 23.83 4.62 -11.20
C TYR A 29 23.07 5.90 -11.54
N PHE A 30 22.25 6.40 -10.63
CA PHE A 30 21.46 7.61 -10.80
C PHE A 30 22.27 8.88 -10.59
N THR A 31 23.35 8.79 -9.84
CA THR A 31 24.14 9.95 -9.42
C THR A 31 25.63 9.72 -9.74
N PRO A 32 26.38 10.70 -10.28
CA PRO A 32 27.80 10.51 -10.57
C PRO A 32 28.62 10.15 -9.31
N PRO A 33 29.72 9.39 -9.42
CA PRO A 33 30.60 9.12 -8.29
C PRO A 33 31.06 10.40 -7.58
N GLY A 34 30.93 10.43 -6.26
CA GLY A 34 31.34 11.57 -5.42
C GLY A 34 30.41 12.79 -5.43
N ALA A 35 29.38 12.83 -6.29
CA ALA A 35 28.41 13.93 -6.30
C ALA A 35 27.36 13.78 -5.20
N HIS A 36 26.84 14.88 -4.66
CA HIS A 36 25.64 14.85 -3.83
C HIS A 36 24.40 14.86 -4.72
N ALA A 37 23.34 14.11 -4.39
CA ALA A 37 22.15 14.01 -5.24
C ALA A 37 21.49 15.36 -5.51
N TYR A 38 21.57 16.29 -4.55
CA TYR A 38 21.01 17.63 -4.68
C TYR A 38 21.79 18.57 -5.62
N ASP A 39 23.06 18.25 -5.95
CA ASP A 39 23.85 19.05 -6.88
C ASP A 39 23.37 18.87 -8.33
N LEU A 40 22.60 17.81 -8.59
CA LEU A 40 22.01 17.48 -9.89
C LEU A 40 20.65 18.14 -10.11
N ILE A 41 20.22 18.99 -9.19
CA ILE A 41 18.85 19.50 -9.12
C ILE A 41 18.89 21.01 -9.01
N GLU A 42 18.08 21.68 -9.81
CA GLU A 42 17.84 23.10 -9.68
C GLU A 42 16.76 23.35 -8.61
N TRP A 43 17.01 24.31 -7.72
CA TRP A 43 16.16 24.62 -6.58
C TRP A 43 15.64 26.04 -6.65
N GLU A 44 14.44 26.24 -6.12
CA GLU A 44 13.88 27.58 -5.95
C GLU A 44 12.94 27.62 -4.75
N ARG A 45 12.51 28.84 -4.39
CA ARG A 45 11.53 29.07 -3.34
C ARG A 45 10.19 29.45 -3.96
N ARG A 46 9.14 28.71 -3.60
CA ARG A 46 7.77 29.01 -4.02
C ARG A 46 6.85 29.08 -2.79
N THR A 47 5.73 29.76 -2.94
CA THR A 47 4.67 29.75 -1.92
C THR A 47 3.79 28.51 -2.13
N ALA A 48 3.60 27.72 -1.08
CA ALA A 48 2.58 26.67 -1.05
C ALA A 48 1.26 27.28 -0.56
N ALA A 49 0.21 27.26 -1.39
CA ALA A 49 -1.08 27.86 -1.05
C ALA A 49 -2.25 27.01 -1.55
N ILE A 50 -3.26 26.87 -0.70
CA ILE A 50 -4.52 26.18 -1.00
C ILE A 50 -5.66 27.14 -0.71
N THR A 51 -6.51 27.36 -1.71
CA THR A 51 -7.67 28.28 -1.63
C THR A 51 -9.00 27.54 -1.74
N SER A 52 -10.04 28.15 -1.17
CA SER A 52 -11.43 27.72 -1.31
C SER A 52 -11.99 28.07 -2.70
N GLU A 53 -13.13 27.47 -3.07
CA GLU A 53 -13.91 27.87 -4.26
C GLU A 53 -14.25 29.37 -4.28
N LYS A 54 -14.32 30.01 -3.10
CA LYS A 54 -14.59 31.45 -2.93
C LYS A 54 -13.31 32.29 -2.83
N GLY A 55 -12.14 31.72 -3.13
CA GLY A 55 -10.83 32.40 -3.09
C GLY A 55 -10.24 32.59 -1.68
N GLN A 56 -10.84 32.03 -0.63
CA GLN A 56 -10.32 32.14 0.73
C GLN A 56 -9.10 31.24 0.93
N ILE A 57 -8.03 31.76 1.52
CA ILE A 57 -6.84 30.97 1.86
C ILE A 57 -7.16 30.00 2.99
N ILE A 58 -6.92 28.70 2.76
CA ILE A 58 -7.13 27.60 3.71
C ILE A 58 -5.81 27.17 4.34
N PHE A 59 -4.75 27.18 3.52
CA PHE A 59 -3.39 26.92 3.95
C PHE A 59 -2.46 27.79 3.12
N GLU A 60 -1.47 28.41 3.77
CA GLU A 60 -0.38 29.12 3.11
C GLU A 60 0.91 28.87 3.89
N GLN A 61 1.98 28.58 3.15
CA GLN A 61 3.35 28.62 3.65
C GLN A 61 4.24 29.25 2.59
N LYS A 62 4.86 30.37 2.94
CA LYS A 62 5.77 31.11 2.06
C LYS A 62 7.18 30.53 2.12
N ASP A 63 7.97 30.87 1.11
CA ASP A 63 9.41 30.59 1.04
C ASP A 63 9.78 29.10 1.16
N VAL A 64 8.93 28.21 0.64
CA VAL A 64 9.16 26.77 0.63
C VAL A 64 10.21 26.43 -0.42
N GLU A 65 11.32 25.82 -0.01
CA GLU A 65 12.42 25.40 -0.89
C GLU A 65 12.17 24.01 -1.49
N VAL A 66 12.12 23.96 -2.81
CA VAL A 66 11.70 22.78 -3.59
C VAL A 66 12.54 22.65 -4.86
N PRO A 67 12.64 21.45 -5.45
CA PRO A 67 13.15 21.30 -6.80
C PRO A 67 12.29 22.08 -7.80
N ARG A 68 12.91 22.80 -8.74
CA ARG A 68 12.22 23.58 -9.78
C ARG A 68 11.25 22.72 -10.61
N SER A 69 11.58 21.45 -10.78
CA SER A 69 10.77 20.49 -11.55
C SER A 69 9.47 20.07 -10.87
N TRP A 70 9.28 20.35 -9.58
CA TRP A 70 8.06 19.96 -8.87
C TRP A 70 6.89 20.85 -9.28
N SER A 71 5.73 20.25 -9.49
CA SER A 71 4.50 21.01 -9.76
C SER A 71 4.04 21.77 -8.51
N GLN A 72 3.26 22.83 -8.71
CA GLN A 72 2.62 23.55 -7.58
C GLN A 72 1.72 22.62 -6.75
N LEU A 73 1.13 21.60 -7.37
CA LEU A 73 0.31 20.60 -6.69
C LEU A 73 1.15 19.75 -5.73
N ALA A 74 2.29 19.22 -6.18
CA ALA A 74 3.20 18.45 -5.32
C ALA A 74 3.73 19.30 -4.16
N ILE A 75 4.07 20.57 -4.43
CA ILE A 75 4.52 21.55 -3.42
C ILE A 75 3.43 21.79 -2.36
N ASN A 76 2.19 22.02 -2.79
CA ASN A 76 1.07 22.21 -1.88
C ASN A 76 0.82 20.97 -1.01
N VAL A 77 0.89 19.77 -1.60
CA VAL A 77 0.70 18.50 -0.88
C VAL A 77 1.81 18.26 0.13
N VAL A 78 3.09 18.44 -0.24
CA VAL A 78 4.22 18.19 0.66
C VAL A 78 4.25 19.16 1.82
N ALA A 79 4.03 20.45 1.55
CA ALA A 79 3.99 21.46 2.57
C ALA A 79 2.82 21.23 3.52
N GLN A 80 1.60 21.05 3.01
CA GLN A 80 0.43 20.90 3.89
C GLN A 80 0.46 19.63 4.73
N LYS A 81 0.90 18.50 4.16
CA LYS A 81 0.74 17.19 4.80
C LYS A 81 2.00 16.64 5.43
N TYR A 82 3.15 16.82 4.81
CA TYR A 82 4.37 16.09 5.17
C TYR A 82 5.31 16.92 6.03
N PHE A 83 5.45 18.22 5.75
CA PHE A 83 6.26 19.12 6.58
C PHE A 83 5.82 19.08 8.05
N ARG A 84 6.79 18.84 8.94
CA ARG A 84 6.64 18.81 10.40
C ARG A 84 6.66 20.22 10.98
N GLY A 85 6.17 20.36 12.21
CA GLY A 85 5.99 21.65 12.89
C GLY A 85 4.68 22.34 12.50
N SER A 86 4.16 23.20 13.38
CA SER A 86 2.96 23.98 13.12
C SER A 86 3.30 25.15 12.17
N PRO A 87 2.41 25.54 11.25
CA PRO A 87 2.65 26.72 10.43
C PRO A 87 3.00 27.95 11.27
N GLY A 88 4.12 28.60 10.95
CA GLY A 88 4.64 29.76 11.69
C GLY A 88 5.48 29.44 12.93
N SER A 89 5.67 28.16 13.30
CA SER A 89 6.55 27.78 14.41
C SER A 89 8.02 27.62 13.93
N PRO A 90 9.02 27.80 14.82
CA PRO A 90 10.43 27.62 14.46
C PRO A 90 10.78 26.20 14.00
N GLU A 91 10.02 25.20 14.44
CA GLU A 91 10.21 23.78 14.12
C GLU A 91 9.54 23.39 12.78
N ARG A 92 8.96 24.36 12.06
CA ARG A 92 8.29 24.11 10.78
C ARG A 92 9.32 23.80 9.71
N GLU A 93 9.25 22.60 9.14
CA GLU A 93 10.02 22.25 7.94
C GLU A 93 9.62 23.20 6.79
N THR A 94 10.62 23.71 6.07
CA THR A 94 10.47 24.66 4.96
C THR A 94 11.14 24.20 3.67
N SER A 95 11.88 23.08 3.69
CA SER A 95 12.56 22.55 2.52
C SER A 95 12.23 21.08 2.27
N VAL A 96 12.11 20.70 0.99
CA VAL A 96 12.04 19.29 0.58
C VAL A 96 13.33 18.55 0.97
N ARG A 97 14.48 19.25 1.06
CA ARG A 97 15.74 18.65 1.52
C ARG A 97 15.61 18.13 2.95
N GLU A 98 15.03 18.92 3.85
CA GLU A 98 14.90 18.56 5.27
C GLU A 98 14.14 17.25 5.46
N ILE A 99 13.01 17.08 4.77
CA ILE A 99 12.20 15.87 4.87
C ILE A 99 12.88 14.65 4.23
N VAL A 100 13.55 14.83 3.09
CA VAL A 100 14.28 13.74 2.42
C VAL A 100 15.51 13.34 3.23
N ASP A 101 16.31 14.30 3.71
CA ASP A 101 17.47 14.09 4.57
C ASP A 101 17.08 13.34 5.84
N ARG A 102 16.03 13.81 6.52
CA ARG A 102 15.54 13.16 7.75
C ARG A 102 15.27 11.68 7.55
N VAL A 103 14.63 11.29 6.45
CA VAL A 103 14.34 9.87 6.18
C VAL A 103 15.61 9.15 5.74
N VAL A 104 16.33 9.65 4.73
CA VAL A 104 17.49 8.97 4.14
C VAL A 104 18.62 8.79 5.16
N GLU A 105 18.94 9.81 5.93
CA GLU A 105 20.01 9.76 6.93
C GLU A 105 19.66 8.79 8.07
N THR A 106 18.40 8.78 8.51
CA THR A 106 17.92 7.82 9.51
C THR A 106 18.06 6.38 8.99
N LEU A 107 17.61 6.11 7.76
CA LEU A 107 17.74 4.78 7.18
C LEU A 107 19.19 4.40 6.91
N ALA A 108 20.05 5.34 6.50
CA ALA A 108 21.46 5.08 6.28
C ALA A 108 22.20 4.78 7.59
N ALA A 109 21.85 5.46 8.69
CA ALA A 109 22.36 5.13 10.03
C ALA A 109 21.92 3.72 10.45
N TRP A 110 20.61 3.43 10.36
CA TRP A 110 20.07 2.10 10.67
C TRP A 110 20.64 0.98 9.80
N GLY A 111 20.89 1.25 8.53
CA GLY A 111 21.50 0.27 7.63
C GLY A 111 22.96 -0.02 7.99
N ARG A 112 23.73 0.98 8.44
CA ARG A 112 25.10 0.79 8.96
C ARG A 112 25.11 0.02 10.27
N GLU A 113 24.29 0.42 11.23
CA GLU A 113 24.15 -0.25 12.53
C GLU A 113 23.66 -1.70 12.36
N GLY A 114 22.72 -1.89 11.43
CA GLY A 114 22.20 -3.19 11.01
C GLY A 114 23.17 -4.02 10.18
N ASN A 115 24.37 -3.54 9.85
CA ASN A 115 25.35 -4.23 9.00
C ASN A 115 24.78 -4.73 7.66
N TYR A 116 24.03 -3.88 6.95
CA TYR A 116 23.50 -4.20 5.62
C TYR A 116 24.55 -4.08 4.52
N PHE A 117 25.47 -3.14 4.66
CA PHE A 117 26.42 -2.75 3.61
C PHE A 117 27.78 -3.42 3.82
N ALA A 118 28.46 -3.75 2.71
CA ALA A 118 29.81 -4.34 2.77
C ALA A 118 30.85 -3.32 3.27
N THR A 119 30.69 -2.06 2.87
CA THR A 119 31.57 -0.94 3.25
C THR A 119 30.76 0.32 3.60
N ASP A 120 31.42 1.31 4.21
CA ASP A 120 30.81 2.63 4.43
C ASP A 120 30.58 3.39 3.13
N GLU A 121 31.38 3.11 2.09
CA GLU A 121 31.20 3.63 0.74
C GLU A 121 29.91 3.07 0.11
N ASP A 122 29.64 1.77 0.26
CA ASP A 122 28.38 1.18 -0.20
C ASP A 122 27.16 1.80 0.49
N ALA A 123 27.28 2.08 1.80
CA ALA A 123 26.22 2.76 2.55
C ALA A 123 26.00 4.20 2.08
N ALA A 124 27.08 4.92 1.77
CA ALA A 124 27.02 6.28 1.24
C ALA A 124 26.45 6.31 -0.19
N ASN A 125 26.89 5.39 -1.05
CA ASN A 125 26.37 5.24 -2.41
C ASN A 125 24.87 4.95 -2.38
N TRP A 126 24.44 3.97 -1.58
CA TRP A 126 23.02 3.66 -1.43
C TRP A 126 22.20 4.87 -0.95
N ALA A 127 22.69 5.61 0.05
CA ALA A 127 21.98 6.76 0.61
C ALA A 127 21.74 7.85 -0.44
N GLU A 128 22.76 8.18 -1.24
CA GLU A 128 22.64 9.19 -2.28
C GLU A 128 21.77 8.74 -3.46
N GLU A 129 21.82 7.46 -3.83
CA GLU A 129 20.95 6.91 -4.87
C GLU A 129 19.48 6.93 -4.41
N LEU A 130 19.21 6.57 -3.15
CA LEU A 130 17.87 6.70 -2.56
C LEU A 130 17.43 8.17 -2.50
N ARG A 131 18.32 9.06 -2.06
CA ARG A 131 18.08 10.51 -2.00
C ARG A 131 17.64 11.04 -3.35
N TYR A 132 18.38 10.71 -4.40
CA TYR A 132 18.05 11.07 -5.78
C TYR A 132 16.66 10.58 -6.18
N LEU A 133 16.37 9.29 -5.97
CA LEU A 133 15.07 8.71 -6.36
C LEU A 133 13.88 9.40 -5.68
N LEU A 134 14.03 9.78 -4.40
CA LEU A 134 12.99 10.46 -3.64
C LEU A 134 12.79 11.91 -4.10
N VAL A 135 13.87 12.69 -4.22
CA VAL A 135 13.78 14.13 -4.56
C VAL A 135 13.38 14.37 -6.02
N THR A 136 13.69 13.44 -6.92
CA THR A 136 13.29 13.50 -8.34
C THR A 136 11.96 12.82 -8.63
N GLN A 137 11.23 12.41 -7.58
CA GLN A 137 9.91 11.78 -7.63
C GLN A 137 9.88 10.46 -8.44
N HIS A 138 10.99 9.71 -8.49
CA HIS A 138 11.01 8.34 -9.00
C HIS A 138 10.34 7.36 -8.03
N ALA A 139 10.37 7.67 -6.75
CA ALA A 139 9.81 6.83 -5.71
C ALA A 139 9.29 7.67 -4.54
N SER A 140 8.35 7.12 -3.79
CA SER A 140 7.96 7.66 -2.49
C SER A 140 7.61 6.52 -1.54
N PHE A 141 8.15 6.59 -0.33
CA PHE A 141 7.61 5.82 0.78
C PHE A 141 6.15 6.21 1.05
N ASN A 142 5.43 5.34 1.74
CA ASN A 142 4.11 5.66 2.26
C ASN A 142 4.14 6.80 3.28
N SER A 143 2.96 7.40 3.52
CA SER A 143 2.82 8.56 4.39
C SER A 143 3.37 8.37 5.82
N PRO A 144 3.18 7.24 6.52
CA PRO A 144 3.76 7.04 7.85
C PRO A 144 5.28 7.19 7.92
N VAL A 145 6.02 6.78 6.88
CA VAL A 145 7.48 6.98 6.84
C VAL A 145 7.80 8.47 6.89
N TRP A 146 7.19 9.26 6.02
CA TRP A 146 7.36 10.71 5.98
C TRP A 146 6.93 11.40 7.28
N PHE A 147 5.88 10.89 7.93
CA PHE A 147 5.32 11.49 9.14
C PHE A 147 6.14 11.23 10.41
N ASN A 148 6.86 10.10 10.47
CA ASN A 148 7.34 9.55 11.73
C ASN A 148 8.85 9.27 11.75
N ILE A 149 9.43 8.78 10.64
CA ILE A 149 10.83 8.32 10.62
C ILE A 149 11.78 9.52 10.74
N GLY A 150 12.74 9.42 11.66
CA GLY A 150 13.72 10.47 11.93
C GLY A 150 13.17 11.68 12.71
N VAL A 151 11.90 11.66 13.13
CA VAL A 151 11.31 12.75 13.92
C VAL A 151 11.63 12.57 15.41
N PRO A 152 12.32 13.53 16.06
CA PRO A 152 12.68 13.41 17.48
C PRO A 152 11.46 13.28 18.40
N GLY A 153 11.58 12.42 19.42
CA GLY A 153 10.53 12.23 20.43
C GLY A 153 9.26 11.54 19.94
N ARG A 154 9.22 11.10 18.67
CA ARG A 154 8.09 10.41 18.06
C ARG A 154 8.37 8.93 17.89
N ALA A 155 7.33 8.10 18.02
CA ALA A 155 7.41 6.68 17.70
C ALA A 155 7.78 6.50 16.21
N GLN A 156 8.79 5.68 15.94
CA GLN A 156 9.34 5.45 14.59
C GLN A 156 8.46 4.49 13.78
N GLN A 157 7.18 4.81 13.63
CA GLN A 157 6.18 3.93 13.02
C GLN A 157 6.17 4.12 11.48
N GLY A 158 6.63 3.13 10.70
CA GLY A 158 6.73 3.23 9.22
C GLY A 158 5.63 2.53 8.40
N SER A 159 4.88 1.62 8.99
CA SER A 159 3.84 0.81 8.32
C SER A 159 2.49 1.52 8.21
N ALA A 160 1.82 1.43 7.06
CA ALA A 160 0.49 2.05 6.88
C ALA A 160 -0.69 1.09 7.11
N CYS A 161 -0.42 -0.21 7.02
CA CYS A 161 -1.47 -1.23 6.92
C CYS A 161 -1.18 -2.36 7.90
N PHE A 162 -2.22 -2.78 8.60
CA PHE A 162 -2.16 -3.81 9.64
C PHE A 162 -3.28 -4.82 9.46
N ILE A 163 -3.00 -6.08 9.77
CA ILE A 163 -3.98 -7.14 9.90
C ILE A 163 -3.99 -7.55 11.37
N ASN A 164 -5.17 -7.64 11.99
CA ASN A 164 -5.30 -8.01 13.40
C ASN A 164 -6.10 -9.31 13.53
N SER A 165 -5.69 -10.17 14.45
CA SER A 165 -6.50 -11.32 14.88
C SER A 165 -7.58 -10.90 15.89
N VAL A 166 -8.57 -11.78 16.06
CA VAL A 166 -9.55 -11.72 17.14
C VAL A 166 -9.89 -13.15 17.56
N GLN A 167 -10.29 -13.33 18.81
CA GLN A 167 -10.78 -14.60 19.34
C GLN A 167 -12.24 -14.47 19.78
N ASP A 168 -12.95 -15.60 19.84
CA ASP A 168 -14.35 -15.67 20.27
C ASP A 168 -14.51 -15.53 21.80
N SER A 169 -14.06 -14.40 22.33
CA SER A 169 -14.19 -14.02 23.73
C SER A 169 -14.41 -12.52 23.84
N MET A 170 -15.17 -12.09 24.86
CA MET A 170 -15.43 -10.66 25.02
C MET A 170 -14.16 -9.84 25.27
N GLU A 171 -13.19 -10.41 25.96
CA GLU A 171 -11.90 -9.75 26.20
C GLU A 171 -11.17 -9.47 24.87
N SER A 172 -11.09 -10.47 23.98
CA SER A 172 -10.43 -10.28 22.68
C SER A 172 -11.21 -9.34 21.76
N ILE A 173 -12.54 -9.44 21.74
CA ILE A 173 -13.43 -8.54 20.98
C ILE A 173 -13.24 -7.08 21.38
N LEU A 174 -13.08 -6.79 22.68
CA LEU A 174 -12.86 -5.44 23.19
C LEU A 174 -11.40 -4.97 23.04
N GLU A 175 -10.42 -5.87 23.18
CA GLU A 175 -9.02 -5.53 22.92
C GLU A 175 -8.77 -5.19 21.45
N LEU A 176 -9.52 -5.79 20.52
CA LEU A 176 -9.50 -5.41 19.10
C LEU A 176 -9.90 -3.93 18.93
N VAL A 177 -10.98 -3.47 19.58
CA VAL A 177 -11.41 -2.05 19.54
C VAL A 177 -10.29 -1.13 19.97
N LYS A 178 -9.64 -1.46 21.08
CA LYS A 178 -8.53 -0.67 21.63
C LYS A 178 -7.35 -0.66 20.67
N THR A 179 -6.97 -1.81 20.13
CA THR A 179 -5.86 -1.94 19.18
C THR A 179 -6.11 -1.13 17.92
N GLU A 180 -7.29 -1.27 17.31
CA GLU A 180 -7.66 -0.53 16.11
C GLU A 180 -7.79 0.98 16.36
N GLY A 181 -8.38 1.38 17.48
CA GLY A 181 -8.48 2.80 17.84
C GLY A 181 -7.11 3.46 17.97
N MET A 182 -6.13 2.76 18.54
CA MET A 182 -4.75 3.25 18.62
C MET A 182 -4.07 3.28 17.25
N LEU A 183 -4.31 2.29 16.39
CA LEU A 183 -3.83 2.27 15.01
C LEU A 183 -4.38 3.45 14.19
N PHE A 184 -5.67 3.74 14.31
CA PHE A 184 -6.31 4.86 13.64
C PHE A 184 -5.71 6.19 14.09
N LYS A 185 -5.47 6.37 15.40
CA LYS A 185 -4.81 7.57 15.95
C LYS A 185 -3.48 7.89 15.26
N PHE A 186 -2.71 6.88 14.85
CA PHE A 186 -1.42 7.07 14.18
C PHE A 186 -1.48 7.22 12.66
N GLY A 187 -2.67 7.16 12.05
CA GLY A 187 -2.83 7.37 10.60
C GLY A 187 -2.90 6.09 9.78
N SER A 188 -3.04 4.93 10.45
CA SER A 188 -2.91 3.62 9.83
C SER A 188 -4.24 2.90 9.70
N GLY A 189 -4.32 2.00 8.72
CA GLY A 189 -5.51 1.21 8.42
C GLY A 189 -5.43 -0.22 8.94
N THR A 190 -6.57 -0.82 9.27
CA THR A 190 -6.66 -2.16 9.89
C THR A 190 -7.60 -3.09 9.13
N GLY A 191 -7.35 -4.39 9.17
CA GLY A 191 -8.33 -5.36 8.70
C GLY A 191 -8.37 -6.62 9.54
N THR A 192 -9.57 -7.20 9.63
CA THR A 192 -9.85 -8.35 10.50
C THR A 192 -10.94 -9.20 9.89
N ASN A 193 -10.75 -10.53 9.96
CA ASN A 193 -11.80 -11.49 9.63
C ASN A 193 -12.55 -11.89 10.91
N LEU A 194 -13.85 -11.61 10.94
CA LEU A 194 -14.71 -11.86 12.10
C LEU A 194 -15.39 -13.23 12.08
N SER A 195 -15.07 -14.10 11.11
CA SER A 195 -15.67 -15.44 10.99
C SER A 195 -15.31 -16.38 12.13
N VAL A 196 -14.33 -16.01 12.95
CA VAL A 196 -13.97 -16.71 14.18
C VAL A 196 -14.93 -16.41 15.34
N LEU A 197 -15.76 -15.37 15.24
CA LEU A 197 -16.75 -15.03 16.26
C LEU A 197 -18.00 -15.89 16.06
N ARG A 198 -18.52 -16.48 17.14
CA ARG A 198 -19.76 -17.26 17.05
C ARG A 198 -20.92 -16.42 16.50
N SER A 199 -21.75 -17.05 15.69
CA SER A 199 -22.89 -16.43 15.02
C SER A 199 -24.02 -16.07 15.97
N SER A 200 -24.92 -15.20 15.53
CA SER A 200 -26.14 -14.83 16.25
C SER A 200 -27.11 -16.00 16.48
N ARG A 201 -26.84 -17.16 15.85
CA ARG A 201 -27.62 -18.40 15.93
C ARG A 201 -27.09 -19.37 16.99
N GLU A 202 -25.95 -19.08 17.61
CA GLU A 202 -25.28 -19.95 18.58
C GLU A 202 -25.57 -19.53 20.02
N GLN A 203 -25.57 -20.52 20.94
CA GLN A 203 -25.89 -20.31 22.36
C GLN A 203 -24.68 -19.81 23.16
N LEU A 204 -24.96 -19.06 24.22
CA LEU A 204 -23.97 -18.66 25.23
C LEU A 204 -24.01 -19.59 26.44
N SER A 205 -22.89 -19.71 27.15
CA SER A 205 -22.78 -20.55 28.34
C SER A 205 -23.68 -20.10 29.50
N GLY A 206 -23.99 -18.80 29.58
CA GLY A 206 -24.88 -18.21 30.58
C GLY A 206 -26.38 -18.25 30.23
N GLY A 207 -26.76 -18.88 29.13
CA GLY A 207 -28.11 -18.85 28.56
C GLY A 207 -28.32 -17.70 27.54
N GLY A 208 -29.19 -17.92 26.56
CA GLY A 208 -29.47 -16.98 25.47
C GLY A 208 -28.58 -17.18 24.24
N THR A 209 -28.84 -16.42 23.17
CA THR A 209 -28.07 -16.46 21.92
C THR A 209 -27.02 -15.36 21.88
N ALA A 210 -25.91 -15.63 21.18
CA ALA A 210 -24.88 -14.64 20.96
C ALA A 210 -25.38 -13.48 20.08
N SER A 211 -24.74 -12.32 20.17
CA SER A 211 -25.09 -11.16 19.33
C SER A 211 -24.64 -11.32 17.87
N GLY A 212 -23.63 -12.17 17.60
CA GLY A 212 -23.03 -12.36 16.29
C GLY A 212 -22.08 -11.22 15.85
N PRO A 213 -21.20 -11.47 14.87
CA PRO A 213 -20.24 -10.49 14.36
C PRO A 213 -20.89 -9.19 13.85
N VAL A 214 -22.04 -9.25 13.17
CA VAL A 214 -22.71 -8.06 12.60
C VAL A 214 -23.14 -7.06 13.69
N SER A 215 -23.46 -7.54 14.90
CA SER A 215 -23.76 -6.66 16.03
C SER A 215 -22.51 -5.93 16.54
N PHE A 216 -21.39 -6.63 16.69
CA PHE A 216 -20.13 -6.01 17.13
C PHE A 216 -19.58 -5.03 16.08
N MET A 217 -19.79 -5.30 14.79
CA MET A 217 -19.43 -4.40 13.71
C MET A 217 -20.06 -3.00 13.86
N ARG A 218 -21.30 -2.88 14.37
CA ARG A 218 -21.91 -1.55 14.65
C ARG A 218 -21.10 -0.76 15.66
N GLY A 219 -20.64 -1.43 16.72
CA GLY A 219 -19.75 -0.83 17.71
C GLY A 219 -18.42 -0.40 17.08
N TYR A 220 -17.79 -1.29 16.31
CA TYR A 220 -16.53 -1.00 15.63
C TYR A 220 -16.63 0.16 14.64
N ASP A 221 -17.72 0.22 13.87
CA ASP A 221 -18.03 1.31 12.96
C ASP A 221 -18.15 2.66 13.68
N SER A 222 -18.85 2.67 14.82
CA SER A 222 -19.01 3.87 15.66
C SER A 222 -17.67 4.37 16.22
N PHE A 223 -16.79 3.46 16.65
CA PHE A 223 -15.44 3.82 17.09
C PHE A 223 -14.58 4.36 15.94
N ALA A 224 -14.63 3.70 14.77
CA ALA A 224 -13.91 4.15 13.59
C ALA A 224 -14.36 5.55 13.11
N GLY A 225 -15.67 5.84 13.15
CA GLY A 225 -16.21 7.16 12.83
C GLY A 225 -15.84 8.25 13.84
N SER A 226 -15.67 7.89 15.11
CA SER A 226 -15.33 8.84 16.18
C SER A 226 -13.84 9.25 16.21
N ILE A 227 -12.95 8.43 15.64
CA ILE A 227 -11.50 8.64 15.73
C ILE A 227 -10.98 9.32 14.46
N LYS A 228 -10.45 10.53 14.64
CA LYS A 228 -9.74 11.28 13.60
C LYS A 228 -8.33 10.73 13.39
N SER A 229 -8.09 10.19 12.20
CA SER A 229 -6.87 9.43 11.89
C SER A 229 -5.64 10.33 11.74
N GLY A 230 -4.53 9.95 12.36
CA GLY A 230 -3.26 10.67 12.30
C GLY A 230 -3.26 12.05 12.96
N GLY A 231 -4.27 12.36 13.79
CA GLY A 231 -4.48 13.71 14.34
C GLY A 231 -4.92 14.74 13.28
N THR A 232 -5.35 14.27 12.12
CA THR A 232 -5.86 15.10 11.00
C THR A 232 -7.35 14.88 10.81
N THR A 233 -7.99 15.63 9.92
CA THR A 233 -9.41 15.50 9.56
C THR A 233 -9.78 14.22 8.78
N ARG A 234 -8.89 13.23 8.67
CA ARG A 234 -9.11 11.97 7.92
C ARG A 234 -9.88 10.95 8.76
N ARG A 235 -10.80 10.18 8.15
CA ARG A 235 -11.46 9.03 8.77
C ARG A 235 -10.49 7.85 8.98
N ALA A 236 -10.81 6.99 9.95
CA ALA A 236 -10.22 5.66 10.06
C ALA A 236 -10.45 4.84 8.77
N ALA A 237 -9.55 3.92 8.49
CA ALA A 237 -9.69 2.97 7.38
C ALA A 237 -9.71 1.55 7.94
N LYS A 238 -10.82 0.84 7.77
CA LYS A 238 -11.04 -0.50 8.33
C LYS A 238 -11.57 -1.46 7.25
N MET A 239 -11.06 -2.68 7.23
CA MET A 239 -11.64 -3.82 6.51
C MET A 239 -12.28 -4.79 7.51
N VAL A 240 -13.51 -5.22 7.20
CA VAL A 240 -14.18 -6.32 7.91
C VAL A 240 -14.48 -7.42 6.92
N ILE A 241 -14.10 -8.64 7.28
CA ILE A 241 -14.30 -9.82 6.45
C ILE A 241 -15.19 -10.83 7.17
N LEU A 242 -16.09 -11.46 6.41
CA LEU A 242 -16.85 -12.62 6.86
C LEU A 242 -16.86 -13.70 5.76
N ASN A 243 -16.67 -14.96 6.15
CA ASN A 243 -16.63 -16.08 5.23
C ASN A 243 -18.05 -16.43 4.75
N ALA A 244 -18.15 -16.94 3.52
CA ALA A 244 -19.42 -17.25 2.88
C ALA A 244 -20.19 -18.41 3.54
N ASP A 245 -19.53 -19.22 4.37
CA ASP A 245 -20.10 -20.33 5.14
C ASP A 245 -20.47 -19.92 6.58
N HIS A 246 -20.29 -18.66 6.97
CA HIS A 246 -20.69 -18.19 8.30
C HIS A 246 -22.22 -17.99 8.38
N PRO A 247 -22.92 -18.40 9.45
CA PRO A 247 -24.39 -18.31 9.53
C PRO A 247 -24.95 -16.89 9.41
N ASP A 248 -24.19 -15.88 9.85
CA ASP A 248 -24.57 -14.46 9.72
C ASP A 248 -24.21 -13.83 8.35
N VAL A 249 -23.75 -14.60 7.36
CA VAL A 249 -23.27 -14.07 6.07
C VAL A 249 -24.32 -13.22 5.34
N LEU A 250 -25.59 -13.64 5.31
CA LEU A 250 -26.63 -12.88 4.61
C LEU A 250 -26.90 -11.53 5.28
N ALA A 251 -26.87 -11.48 6.61
CA ALA A 251 -26.99 -10.23 7.35
C ALA A 251 -25.79 -9.31 7.10
N PHE A 252 -24.59 -9.86 7.03
CA PHE A 252 -23.37 -9.14 6.69
C PHE A 252 -23.40 -8.56 5.27
N ILE A 253 -23.85 -9.34 4.28
CA ILE A 253 -23.98 -8.90 2.89
C ILE A 253 -24.92 -7.69 2.79
N ARG A 254 -26.08 -7.76 3.46
CA ARG A 254 -27.13 -6.75 3.31
C ARG A 254 -26.91 -5.49 4.16
N CYS A 255 -26.11 -5.55 5.22
CA CYS A 255 -26.16 -4.53 6.26
C CYS A 255 -25.87 -3.11 5.76
N LYS A 256 -24.87 -2.93 4.89
CA LYS A 256 -24.50 -1.60 4.37
C LYS A 256 -25.47 -1.11 3.30
N ALA A 257 -25.97 -2.00 2.43
CA ALA A 257 -26.99 -1.66 1.44
C ALA A 257 -28.33 -1.25 2.08
N GLU A 258 -28.71 -1.85 3.20
CA GLU A 258 -29.91 -1.42 3.95
C GLU A 258 -29.70 -0.07 4.66
N GLU A 259 -28.51 0.24 5.16
CA GLU A 259 -28.19 1.58 5.68
C GLU A 259 -28.12 2.64 4.58
N GLU A 260 -27.66 2.27 3.38
CA GLU A 260 -27.65 3.15 2.20
C GLU A 260 -29.07 3.59 1.82
N LYS A 261 -30.02 2.66 1.79
CA LYS A 261 -31.44 2.97 1.56
C LYS A 261 -32.01 3.94 2.61
N LYS A 262 -31.58 3.81 3.88
CA LYS A 262 -31.96 4.77 4.93
C LYS A 262 -31.35 6.15 4.68
N ALA A 263 -30.08 6.21 4.28
CA ALA A 263 -29.44 7.47 3.93
C ALA A 263 -30.17 8.17 2.79
N TRP A 264 -30.58 7.43 1.74
CA TRP A 264 -31.38 8.00 0.64
C TRP A 264 -32.73 8.53 1.10
N ALA A 265 -33.47 7.79 1.94
CA ALA A 265 -34.73 8.25 2.50
C ALA A 265 -34.57 9.53 3.37
N LEU A 266 -33.46 9.64 4.12
CA LEU A 266 -33.11 10.86 4.86
C LEU A 266 -32.80 12.02 3.91
N ILE A 267 -32.03 11.79 2.84
CA ILE A 267 -31.70 12.81 1.84
C ILE A 267 -32.97 13.32 1.16
N GLU A 268 -33.87 12.42 0.75
CA GLU A 268 -35.17 12.76 0.18
C GLU A 268 -36.04 13.57 1.14
N SER A 269 -35.89 13.34 2.44
CA SER A 269 -36.55 14.10 3.51
C SER A 269 -35.88 15.44 3.84
N GLY A 270 -34.80 15.80 3.14
CA GLY A 270 -34.11 17.10 3.25
C GLY A 270 -32.85 17.10 4.12
N TYR A 271 -32.36 15.95 4.57
CA TYR A 271 -31.07 15.86 5.25
C TYR A 271 -29.92 16.10 4.27
N ASN A 272 -28.81 16.66 4.76
CA ASN A 272 -27.64 16.93 3.93
C ASN A 272 -27.02 15.62 3.41
N SER A 273 -26.82 15.52 2.09
CA SER A 273 -26.24 14.35 1.40
C SER A 273 -24.71 14.31 1.45
N GLY A 274 -24.06 15.36 1.94
CA GLY A 274 -22.61 15.44 2.06
C GLY A 274 -22.05 14.47 3.09
N PHE A 275 -20.99 13.76 2.72
CA PHE A 275 -20.19 12.99 3.65
C PHE A 275 -19.51 13.90 4.68
N ASN A 276 -19.50 13.49 5.97
CA ASN A 276 -18.91 14.25 7.10
C ASN A 276 -19.63 15.55 7.47
N VAL A 277 -20.91 15.68 7.11
CA VAL A 277 -21.72 16.78 7.60
C VAL A 277 -22.38 16.33 8.90
N ALA A 278 -22.05 17.00 10.01
CA ALA A 278 -22.61 16.66 11.32
C ALA A 278 -24.14 16.68 11.27
N GLY A 279 -24.79 15.58 11.67
CA GLY A 279 -26.25 15.41 11.58
C GLY A 279 -26.79 15.29 10.16
N GLY A 280 -25.94 15.13 9.15
CA GLY A 280 -26.32 14.77 7.78
C GLY A 280 -26.75 13.32 7.66
N ALA A 281 -27.24 12.94 6.48
CA ALA A 281 -27.79 11.60 6.24
C ALA A 281 -26.74 10.49 6.50
N TYR A 282 -25.56 10.60 5.88
CA TYR A 282 -24.48 9.62 6.04
C TYR A 282 -23.80 9.64 7.42
N ASP A 283 -23.98 10.71 8.20
CA ASP A 283 -23.49 10.80 9.59
C ASP A 283 -24.42 10.10 10.58
N SER A 284 -25.66 9.80 10.16
CA SER A 284 -26.73 9.28 11.00
C SER A 284 -27.02 7.78 10.80
N VAL A 285 -26.34 7.14 9.84
CA VAL A 285 -26.51 5.72 9.51
C VAL A 285 -25.25 4.91 9.89
N GLN A 286 -25.37 3.59 9.94
CA GLN A 286 -24.30 2.70 10.39
C GLN A 286 -23.49 2.11 9.22
N PHE A 287 -22.36 1.47 9.55
CA PHE A 287 -21.49 0.71 8.63
C PHE A 287 -20.81 1.54 7.53
N GLN A 288 -20.65 2.85 7.75
CA GLN A 288 -20.08 3.79 6.77
C GLN A 288 -18.56 4.00 6.95
N ASN A 289 -17.97 3.45 8.00
CA ASN A 289 -16.56 3.65 8.39
C ASN A 289 -15.70 2.39 8.23
N ALA A 290 -16.22 1.39 7.53
CA ALA A 290 -15.48 0.19 7.14
C ALA A 290 -15.83 -0.25 5.71
N ASN A 291 -14.84 -0.84 5.05
CA ASN A 291 -15.02 -1.67 3.87
C ASN A 291 -15.43 -3.08 4.33
N HIS A 292 -16.36 -3.70 3.63
CA HIS A 292 -16.80 -5.06 3.90
C HIS A 292 -16.35 -5.96 2.75
N SER A 293 -15.94 -7.19 3.06
CA SER A 293 -15.67 -8.20 2.04
C SER A 293 -16.16 -9.57 2.45
N VAL A 294 -16.80 -10.28 1.54
CA VAL A 294 -17.13 -11.69 1.73
C VAL A 294 -15.97 -12.53 1.23
N ARG A 295 -15.53 -13.47 2.07
CA ARG A 295 -14.48 -14.42 1.72
C ARG A 295 -15.10 -15.72 1.17
N ILE A 296 -14.80 -16.03 -0.08
CA ILE A 296 -15.40 -17.14 -0.85
C ILE A 296 -14.34 -18.15 -1.27
N SER A 297 -14.68 -19.44 -1.29
CA SER A 297 -13.82 -20.51 -1.77
C SER A 297 -14.16 -20.93 -3.21
N ASP A 298 -13.28 -21.70 -3.83
CA ASP A 298 -13.55 -22.33 -5.14
C ASP A 298 -14.73 -23.32 -5.07
N ASP A 299 -15.00 -23.90 -3.89
CA ASP A 299 -16.19 -24.74 -3.68
C ASP A 299 -17.48 -23.91 -3.76
N PHE A 300 -17.50 -22.72 -3.15
CA PHE A 300 -18.63 -21.81 -3.26
C PHE A 300 -18.85 -21.39 -4.72
N MET A 301 -17.78 -21.00 -5.42
CA MET A 301 -17.89 -20.60 -6.83
C MET A 301 -18.38 -21.74 -7.73
N ARG A 302 -17.91 -22.98 -7.50
CA ARG A 302 -18.44 -24.16 -8.19
C ARG A 302 -19.90 -24.41 -7.85
N ALA A 303 -20.32 -24.25 -6.59
CA ALA A 303 -21.72 -24.38 -6.21
C ALA A 303 -22.60 -23.33 -6.90
N VAL A 304 -22.13 -22.09 -7.07
CA VAL A 304 -22.82 -21.04 -7.84
C VAL A 304 -22.96 -21.46 -9.31
N MET A 305 -21.87 -21.87 -9.96
CA MET A 305 -21.89 -22.26 -11.37
C MET A 305 -22.82 -23.45 -11.62
N ASP A 306 -22.77 -24.46 -10.75
CA ASP A 306 -23.53 -25.71 -10.85
C ASP A 306 -24.96 -25.62 -10.30
N ASP A 307 -25.38 -24.45 -9.79
CA ASP A 307 -26.68 -24.22 -9.15
C ASP A 307 -26.98 -25.20 -7.99
N LYS A 308 -26.01 -25.34 -7.08
CA LYS A 308 -26.07 -26.22 -5.91
C LYS A 308 -26.42 -25.45 -4.63
N GLY A 309 -26.85 -26.20 -3.62
CA GLY A 309 -27.00 -25.69 -2.26
C GLY A 309 -25.66 -25.31 -1.61
N TRP A 310 -25.72 -24.43 -0.62
CA TRP A 310 -24.61 -23.99 0.21
C TRP A 310 -25.03 -23.98 1.68
N ASP A 311 -24.32 -24.74 2.50
CA ASP A 311 -24.60 -24.88 3.93
C ASP A 311 -23.70 -23.93 4.74
N THR A 312 -24.27 -23.24 5.73
CA THR A 312 -23.49 -22.47 6.70
C THR A 312 -23.24 -23.29 7.97
N HIS A 313 -22.13 -23.04 8.64
CA HIS A 313 -21.65 -23.85 9.76
C HIS A 313 -21.47 -23.01 11.02
N ALA A 314 -21.99 -23.51 12.14
CA ALA A 314 -21.75 -22.92 13.46
C ALA A 314 -20.25 -22.91 13.77
N VAL A 315 -19.76 -21.81 14.34
CA VAL A 315 -18.32 -21.64 14.59
C VAL A 315 -17.83 -22.56 15.71
N VAL A 316 -18.67 -22.82 16.71
CA VAL A 316 -18.27 -23.55 17.93
C VAL A 316 -18.23 -25.07 17.73
N ASP A 317 -19.18 -25.65 17.01
CA ASP A 317 -19.35 -27.10 16.89
C ASP A 317 -19.45 -27.59 15.43
N ASN A 318 -19.32 -26.69 14.45
CA ASN A 318 -19.35 -26.97 13.02
C ASN A 318 -20.64 -27.63 12.51
N ARG A 319 -21.74 -27.61 13.28
CA ARG A 319 -23.02 -28.12 12.78
C ARG A 319 -23.60 -27.19 11.72
N VAL A 320 -24.32 -27.76 10.77
CA VAL A 320 -25.05 -26.96 9.76
C VAL A 320 -26.14 -26.14 10.45
N VAL A 321 -26.20 -24.84 10.15
CA VAL A 321 -27.17 -23.90 10.74
C VAL A 321 -28.22 -23.52 9.71
N ASP A 322 -27.80 -22.89 8.60
CA ASP A 322 -28.69 -22.47 7.52
C ASP A 322 -28.27 -23.14 6.20
N LYS A 323 -29.23 -23.27 5.28
CA LYS A 323 -29.01 -23.79 3.94
C LYS A 323 -29.52 -22.79 2.92
N PHE A 324 -28.68 -22.44 1.98
CA PHE A 324 -28.99 -21.49 0.91
C PHE A 324 -28.86 -22.17 -0.46
N GLN A 325 -29.44 -21.56 -1.49
CA GLN A 325 -28.97 -21.77 -2.85
C GLN A 325 -27.76 -20.87 -3.09
N ALA A 326 -26.65 -21.43 -3.59
CA ALA A 326 -25.41 -20.68 -3.78
C ALA A 326 -25.62 -19.48 -4.71
N ARG A 327 -26.39 -19.65 -5.80
CA ARG A 327 -26.75 -18.56 -6.73
C ARG A 327 -27.55 -17.45 -6.07
N THR A 328 -28.40 -17.77 -5.10
CA THR A 328 -29.15 -16.75 -4.36
C THR A 328 -28.19 -15.90 -3.52
N LEU A 329 -27.29 -16.51 -2.74
CA LEU A 329 -26.29 -15.75 -1.99
C LEU A 329 -25.37 -14.92 -2.90
N TRP A 330 -24.95 -15.47 -4.04
CA TRP A 330 -24.17 -14.73 -5.03
C TRP A 330 -24.91 -13.50 -5.56
N ARG A 331 -26.21 -13.65 -5.85
CA ARG A 331 -27.05 -12.55 -6.29
C ARG A 331 -27.20 -11.47 -5.22
N GLU A 332 -27.35 -11.85 -3.96
CA GLU A 332 -27.39 -10.91 -2.83
C GLU A 332 -26.10 -10.11 -2.70
N ILE A 333 -24.94 -10.75 -2.90
CA ILE A 333 -23.64 -10.07 -2.92
C ILE A 333 -23.60 -9.03 -4.05
N ALA A 334 -23.97 -9.45 -5.27
CA ALA A 334 -23.94 -8.57 -6.44
C ALA A 334 -24.92 -7.39 -6.31
N GLU A 335 -26.13 -7.63 -5.81
CA GLU A 335 -27.14 -6.59 -5.59
C GLU A 335 -26.70 -5.60 -4.51
N ALA A 336 -26.16 -6.06 -3.38
CA ALA A 336 -25.64 -5.17 -2.34
C ALA A 336 -24.46 -4.31 -2.86
N ALA A 337 -23.52 -4.93 -3.58
CA ALA A 337 -22.38 -4.24 -4.17
C ALA A 337 -22.82 -3.21 -5.23
N TRP A 338 -23.86 -3.50 -6.01
CA TRP A 338 -24.44 -2.52 -6.94
C TRP A 338 -25.09 -1.33 -6.21
N VAL A 339 -25.76 -1.57 -5.08
CA VAL A 339 -26.42 -0.51 -4.31
C VAL A 339 -25.42 0.44 -3.64
N CYS A 340 -24.37 -0.08 -3.01
CA CYS A 340 -23.50 0.72 -2.14
C CYS A 340 -21.99 0.49 -2.31
N GLY A 341 -21.56 -0.33 -3.27
CA GLY A 341 -20.14 -0.67 -3.50
C GLY A 341 -19.58 -1.78 -2.60
N ASP A 342 -20.38 -2.32 -1.68
CA ASP A 342 -19.99 -3.36 -0.72
C ASP A 342 -21.06 -4.47 -0.63
N PRO A 343 -20.69 -5.71 -0.25
CA PRO A 343 -19.33 -6.12 0.09
C PRO A 343 -18.47 -6.42 -1.15
N GLY A 344 -17.17 -6.18 -1.04
CA GLY A 344 -16.18 -6.74 -1.95
C GLY A 344 -16.03 -8.26 -1.82
N LEU A 345 -15.15 -8.85 -2.63
CA LEU A 345 -14.87 -10.29 -2.64
C LEU A 345 -13.40 -10.58 -2.33
N GLN A 346 -13.17 -11.65 -1.58
CA GLN A 346 -11.85 -12.24 -1.37
C GLN A 346 -11.87 -13.73 -1.68
N PHE A 347 -11.00 -14.16 -2.58
CA PHE A 347 -10.95 -15.55 -3.05
C PHE A 347 -10.00 -16.38 -2.18
N ASP A 348 -10.58 -17.06 -1.19
CA ASP A 348 -9.83 -17.78 -0.18
C ASP A 348 -8.90 -18.85 -0.77
N SER A 349 -9.42 -19.71 -1.63
CA SER A 349 -8.66 -20.81 -2.24
C SER A 349 -7.41 -20.29 -2.96
N THR A 350 -7.55 -19.24 -3.77
CA THR A 350 -6.44 -18.55 -4.43
C THR A 350 -5.47 -17.97 -3.40
N ILE A 351 -5.95 -17.26 -2.40
CA ILE A 351 -5.09 -16.63 -1.39
C ILE A 351 -4.23 -17.68 -0.67
N GLN A 352 -4.80 -18.83 -0.29
CA GLN A 352 -4.03 -19.89 0.37
C GLN A 352 -3.07 -20.58 -0.59
N ASP A 353 -3.45 -20.76 -1.85
CA ASP A 353 -2.57 -21.36 -2.87
C ASP A 353 -1.34 -20.48 -3.16
N TRP A 354 -1.42 -19.17 -2.91
CA TRP A 354 -0.29 -18.24 -3.00
C TRP A 354 0.36 -17.91 -1.65
N ASN A 355 -0.07 -18.53 -0.55
CA ASN A 355 0.56 -18.36 0.75
C ASN A 355 1.99 -18.94 0.74
N VAL A 356 2.98 -18.08 0.97
CA VAL A 356 4.40 -18.46 1.08
C VAL A 356 4.76 -19.08 2.42
N VAL A 357 3.93 -18.89 3.46
CA VAL A 357 4.19 -19.31 4.84
C VAL A 357 3.04 -20.15 5.47
N PRO A 358 2.46 -21.15 4.76
CA PRO A 358 1.32 -21.91 5.26
C PRO A 358 1.65 -22.77 6.48
N ASN A 359 2.92 -23.12 6.71
CA ASN A 359 3.36 -23.86 7.90
C ASN A 359 3.53 -22.94 9.13
N THR A 360 3.46 -21.61 8.93
CA THR A 360 3.34 -20.62 10.01
C THR A 360 1.89 -20.38 10.38
N GLY A 361 1.06 -20.15 9.37
CA GLY A 361 -0.34 -19.81 9.60
C GLY A 361 -1.12 -19.64 8.31
N ARG A 362 -2.43 -19.60 8.49
CA ARG A 362 -3.39 -19.33 7.43
C ARG A 362 -3.55 -17.82 7.24
N ILE A 363 -3.72 -17.36 6.00
CA ILE A 363 -4.06 -15.96 5.72
C ILE A 363 -5.56 -15.80 5.90
N ASN A 364 -6.01 -15.16 6.98
CA ASN A 364 -7.44 -15.02 7.27
C ASN A 364 -8.03 -13.71 6.74
N ALA A 365 -7.21 -12.66 6.64
CA ALA A 365 -7.68 -11.31 6.36
C ALA A 365 -6.75 -10.56 5.39
N THR A 366 -7.13 -9.31 5.13
CA THR A 366 -6.35 -8.33 4.38
C THR A 366 -6.41 -7.00 5.12
N ASN A 367 -5.59 -6.03 4.73
CA ASN A 367 -5.74 -4.64 5.15
C ASN A 367 -6.96 -3.95 4.48
N PRO A 368 -7.25 -2.66 4.78
CA PRO A 368 -8.39 -1.91 4.22
C PRO A 368 -8.57 -1.91 2.71
N CYS A 369 -7.48 -1.90 1.94
CA CYS A 369 -7.55 -1.81 0.47
C CYS A 369 -7.29 -3.14 -0.23
N SER A 370 -7.26 -4.25 0.53
CA SER A 370 -7.11 -5.62 0.02
C SER A 370 -5.80 -5.92 -0.74
N GLU A 371 -4.82 -5.02 -0.76
CA GLU A 371 -3.53 -5.24 -1.43
C GLU A 371 -2.53 -6.00 -0.55
N PHE A 372 -2.61 -5.84 0.77
CA PHE A 372 -1.78 -6.57 1.73
C PHE A 372 -2.57 -7.76 2.25
N VAL A 373 -2.24 -8.93 1.70
CA VAL A 373 -2.89 -10.21 1.94
C VAL A 373 -1.89 -11.12 2.66
N PHE A 374 -1.92 -11.13 3.98
CA PHE A 374 -0.91 -11.81 4.78
C PHE A 374 -1.46 -12.29 6.14
N LEU A 375 -0.61 -12.89 6.96
CA LEU A 375 -1.03 -13.46 8.24
C LEU A 375 -1.56 -12.40 9.20
N ASP A 376 -2.39 -12.84 10.15
CA ASP A 376 -2.89 -11.96 11.20
C ASP A 376 -1.75 -11.45 12.10
N ASP A 377 -2.02 -10.32 12.75
CA ASP A 377 -1.07 -9.60 13.59
C ASP A 377 0.22 -9.27 12.84
N THR A 378 0.10 -8.72 11.63
CA THR A 378 1.24 -8.27 10.81
C THR A 378 1.04 -6.84 10.32
N ALA A 379 2.14 -6.20 9.93
CA ALA A 379 2.16 -4.86 9.37
C ALA A 379 2.80 -4.87 7.98
N CYS A 380 2.52 -3.85 7.16
CA CYS A 380 3.16 -3.69 5.85
C CYS A 380 3.79 -2.31 5.70
N ASN A 381 5.10 -2.29 5.38
CA ASN A 381 5.84 -1.09 5.00
C ASN A 381 5.75 -0.90 3.48
N LEU A 382 5.15 0.20 3.04
CA LEU A 382 4.80 0.44 1.64
C LEU A 382 5.71 1.48 0.98
N LEU A 383 6.02 1.29 -0.30
CA LEU A 383 6.71 2.26 -1.16
C LEU A 383 6.17 2.10 -2.58
N SER A 384 6.06 3.19 -3.33
CA SER A 384 5.66 3.14 -4.73
C SER A 384 6.65 3.84 -5.66
N LEU A 385 6.96 3.20 -6.77
CA LEU A 385 7.74 3.75 -7.88
C LEU A 385 6.82 4.52 -8.86
N ASN A 386 7.28 5.64 -9.42
CA ASN A 386 6.57 6.37 -10.47
C ASN A 386 7.00 5.84 -11.85
N LEU A 387 6.14 5.06 -12.51
CA LEU A 387 6.48 4.39 -13.77
C LEU A 387 6.90 5.35 -14.90
N MET A 388 6.39 6.58 -14.93
CA MET A 388 6.74 7.58 -15.94
C MET A 388 8.21 8.00 -15.88
N LYS A 389 8.87 7.88 -14.72
CA LYS A 389 10.29 8.23 -14.55
C LYS A 389 11.25 7.17 -15.11
N PHE A 390 10.70 6.04 -15.56
CA PHE A 390 11.43 4.94 -16.19
C PHE A 390 11.19 4.88 -17.70
N GLN A 391 10.71 5.97 -18.32
CA GLN A 391 10.80 6.14 -19.76
C GLN A 391 12.04 6.93 -20.14
N ASN A 392 12.70 6.53 -21.22
CA ASN A 392 13.77 7.32 -21.82
C ASN A 392 13.20 8.40 -22.76
N GLU A 393 14.08 9.24 -23.30
CA GLU A 393 13.71 10.35 -24.21
C GLU A 393 13.00 9.87 -25.49
N ALA A 394 13.21 8.62 -25.90
CA ALA A 394 12.52 8.00 -27.03
C ALA A 394 11.11 7.47 -26.67
N GLY A 395 10.66 7.63 -25.41
CA GLY A 395 9.37 7.15 -24.94
C GLY A 395 9.31 5.63 -24.71
N THR A 396 10.46 4.96 -24.65
CA THR A 396 10.55 3.51 -24.37
C THR A 396 10.92 3.25 -22.91
N PHE A 397 10.46 2.14 -22.36
CA PHE A 397 10.67 1.81 -20.94
C PHE A 397 12.09 1.30 -20.68
N ASP A 398 12.79 1.96 -19.77
CA ASP A 398 14.15 1.68 -19.33
C ASP A 398 14.13 0.64 -18.20
N VAL A 399 14.21 -0.63 -18.60
CA VAL A 399 14.19 -1.80 -17.71
C VAL A 399 15.31 -1.76 -16.68
N ASP A 400 16.52 -1.38 -17.08
CA ASP A 400 17.68 -1.44 -16.18
C ASP A 400 17.59 -0.36 -15.12
N ARG A 401 17.20 0.86 -15.49
CA ARG A 401 16.87 1.92 -14.53
C ARG A 401 15.80 1.48 -13.54
N PHE A 402 14.74 0.83 -14.02
CA PHE A 402 13.68 0.32 -13.15
C PHE A 402 14.20 -0.73 -12.16
N ARG A 403 14.98 -1.70 -12.62
CA ARG A 403 15.60 -2.73 -11.77
C ARG A 403 16.51 -2.14 -10.70
N ARG A 404 17.30 -1.11 -11.03
CA ARG A 404 18.19 -0.43 -10.05
C ARG A 404 17.37 0.30 -8.99
N ALA A 405 16.32 1.01 -9.39
CA ALA A 405 15.42 1.67 -8.42
C ALA A 405 14.76 0.65 -7.48
N VAL A 406 14.32 -0.51 -8.00
CA VAL A 406 13.79 -1.60 -7.17
C VAL A 406 14.80 -2.05 -6.13
N ASP A 407 16.06 -2.29 -6.48
CA ASP A 407 17.08 -2.73 -5.51
C ASP A 407 17.27 -1.73 -4.36
N ILE A 408 17.39 -0.44 -4.71
CA ILE A 408 17.64 0.65 -3.75
C ILE A 408 16.45 0.82 -2.82
N CYS A 409 15.26 0.96 -3.39
CA CYS A 409 14.03 1.20 -2.63
C CYS A 409 13.65 0.00 -1.75
N PHE A 410 13.77 -1.23 -2.27
CA PHE A 410 13.45 -2.44 -1.52
C PHE A 410 14.37 -2.64 -0.32
N THR A 411 15.66 -2.33 -0.48
CA THR A 411 16.64 -2.33 0.63
C THR A 411 16.24 -1.31 1.71
N GLY A 412 15.80 -0.11 1.31
CA GLY A 412 15.30 0.89 2.26
C GLY A 412 14.07 0.46 3.04
N GLN A 413 13.11 -0.21 2.39
CA GLN A 413 11.95 -0.78 3.07
C GLN A 413 12.33 -1.88 4.07
N GLU A 414 13.32 -2.72 3.72
CA GLU A 414 13.76 -3.79 4.61
C GLU A 414 14.43 -3.23 5.88
N ILE A 415 15.29 -2.21 5.75
CA ILE A 415 16.00 -1.58 6.88
C ILE A 415 15.01 -1.04 7.93
N ILE A 416 13.82 -0.60 7.50
CA ILE A 416 12.77 -0.11 8.39
C ILE A 416 12.27 -1.20 9.34
N VAL A 417 12.19 -2.47 8.91
CA VAL A 417 11.47 -3.53 9.63
C VAL A 417 11.91 -3.67 11.08
N SER A 418 13.23 -3.77 11.32
CA SER A 418 13.76 -4.01 12.66
C SER A 418 13.88 -2.75 13.52
N ASN A 419 13.79 -1.57 12.90
CA ASN A 419 13.96 -0.28 13.57
C ASN A 419 12.64 0.45 13.79
N ALA A 420 11.56 -0.01 13.14
CA ALA A 420 10.24 0.57 13.28
C ALA A 420 9.62 0.23 14.64
N SER A 421 8.84 1.17 15.17
CA SER A 421 7.97 0.91 16.32
C SER A 421 6.66 0.25 15.85
N TYR A 422 6.24 -0.79 16.55
CA TYR A 422 4.98 -1.49 16.29
C TYR A 422 3.95 -1.24 17.41
N PRO A 423 2.65 -1.22 17.07
CA PRO A 423 1.59 -0.82 17.99
C PRO A 423 1.26 -1.89 19.04
N THR A 424 1.48 -3.17 18.73
CA THR A 424 1.31 -4.27 19.68
C THR A 424 2.54 -5.20 19.65
N PRO A 425 2.83 -5.92 20.76
CA PRO A 425 3.91 -6.90 20.80
C PRO A 425 3.75 -8.02 19.77
N ALA A 426 2.51 -8.46 19.51
CA ALA A 426 2.22 -9.51 18.52
C ALA A 426 2.60 -9.06 17.10
N ILE A 427 2.18 -7.84 16.72
CA ILE A 427 2.54 -7.25 15.43
C ILE A 427 4.05 -7.08 15.29
N GLY A 428 4.72 -6.59 16.33
CA GLY A 428 6.18 -6.45 16.31
C GLY A 428 6.90 -7.78 16.13
N LYS A 429 6.48 -8.81 16.87
CA LYS A 429 7.04 -10.17 16.77
C LYS A 429 6.89 -10.73 15.35
N ASN A 430 5.68 -10.71 14.79
CA ASN A 430 5.45 -11.28 13.46
C ASN A 430 6.09 -10.45 12.35
N SER A 431 6.15 -9.12 12.49
CA SER A 431 6.83 -8.25 11.52
C SER A 431 8.34 -8.54 11.49
N GLU A 432 8.98 -8.79 12.63
CA GLU A 432 10.39 -9.19 12.68
C GLU A 432 10.60 -10.60 12.11
N ALA A 433 9.73 -11.56 12.47
CA ALA A 433 9.88 -12.96 12.09
C ALA A 433 9.58 -13.25 10.60
N LEU A 434 8.69 -12.47 9.97
CA LEU A 434 8.22 -12.68 8.60
C LEU A 434 8.68 -11.58 7.63
N ARG A 435 9.05 -10.41 8.15
CA ARG A 435 9.59 -9.25 7.41
C ARG A 435 8.74 -8.82 6.18
N PRO A 436 7.41 -8.70 6.31
CA PRO A 436 6.53 -8.34 5.20
C PRO A 436 6.74 -6.90 4.70
N LEU A 437 6.94 -6.74 3.40
CA LEU A 437 7.07 -5.47 2.70
C LEU A 437 6.02 -5.33 1.59
N GLY A 438 5.84 -4.13 1.07
CA GLY A 438 4.97 -3.88 -0.07
C GLY A 438 5.57 -2.83 -0.99
N LEU A 439 6.51 -3.24 -1.83
CA LEU A 439 6.96 -2.44 -2.96
C LEU A 439 5.92 -2.49 -4.08
N GLY A 440 5.51 -1.34 -4.57
CA GLY A 440 4.57 -1.20 -5.68
C GLY A 440 4.99 -0.12 -6.65
N TYR A 441 4.05 0.26 -7.52
CA TYR A 441 4.21 1.40 -8.42
C TYR A 441 2.89 2.16 -8.60
N ALA A 442 3.01 3.35 -9.17
CA ALA A 442 1.92 4.19 -9.64
C ALA A 442 2.11 4.51 -11.13
N ASN A 443 1.14 5.22 -11.72
CA ASN A 443 1.23 5.76 -13.07
C ASN A 443 1.16 4.72 -14.21
N LEU A 444 0.52 3.56 -14.00
CA LEU A 444 0.39 2.56 -15.07
C LEU A 444 -0.43 3.08 -16.25
N GLY A 445 -1.59 3.67 -15.99
CA GLY A 445 -2.44 4.22 -17.06
C GLY A 445 -1.73 5.31 -17.86
N ALA A 446 -1.01 6.20 -17.19
CA ALA A 446 -0.19 7.22 -17.83
C ALA A 446 0.94 6.62 -18.68
N LEU A 447 1.64 5.60 -18.17
CA LEU A 447 2.70 4.93 -18.93
C LEU A 447 2.16 4.29 -20.21
N LEU A 448 1.07 3.54 -20.11
CA LEU A 448 0.47 2.90 -21.30
C LEU A 448 0.00 3.96 -22.31
N MET A 449 -0.64 5.02 -21.82
CA MET A 449 -1.10 6.15 -22.63
C MET A 449 0.07 6.83 -23.37
N SER A 450 1.17 7.14 -22.69
CA SER A 450 2.34 7.80 -23.30
C SER A 450 3.02 6.93 -24.36
N MET A 451 2.90 5.60 -24.24
CA MET A 451 3.40 4.64 -25.21
C MET A 451 2.44 4.40 -26.39
N GLY A 452 1.25 5.01 -26.38
CA GLY A 452 0.21 4.78 -27.39
C GLY A 452 -0.47 3.41 -27.24
N LEU A 453 -0.39 2.80 -26.06
CA LEU A 453 -1.02 1.51 -25.76
C LEU A 453 -2.36 1.75 -25.07
N ALA A 454 -3.45 1.29 -25.70
CA ALA A 454 -4.77 1.35 -25.08
C ALA A 454 -4.78 0.49 -23.79
N TYR A 455 -5.34 1.04 -22.72
CA TYR A 455 -5.37 0.38 -21.41
C TYR A 455 -6.08 -0.98 -21.46
N ASP A 456 -7.15 -1.08 -22.26
CA ASP A 456 -7.97 -2.27 -22.46
C ASP A 456 -7.48 -3.17 -23.62
N SER A 457 -6.24 -3.02 -24.07
CA SER A 457 -5.64 -3.87 -25.11
C SER A 457 -4.85 -5.07 -24.57
N ASP A 458 -4.67 -6.10 -25.42
CA ASP A 458 -3.79 -7.23 -25.09
C ASP A 458 -2.34 -6.79 -24.90
N GLU A 459 -1.88 -5.80 -25.67
CA GLU A 459 -0.54 -5.23 -25.53
C GLU A 459 -0.38 -4.51 -24.19
N GLY A 460 -1.36 -3.67 -23.82
CA GLY A 460 -1.38 -3.00 -22.51
C GLY A 460 -1.34 -4.00 -21.34
N ARG A 461 -2.15 -5.06 -21.41
CA ARG A 461 -2.14 -6.15 -20.42
C ARG A 461 -0.79 -6.88 -20.36
N ARG A 462 -0.18 -7.20 -21.51
CA ARG A 462 1.14 -7.84 -21.58
C ARG A 462 2.21 -6.96 -20.96
N PHE A 463 2.22 -5.68 -21.30
CA PHE A 463 3.19 -4.72 -20.80
C PHE A 463 3.05 -4.52 -19.28
N ALA A 464 1.82 -4.36 -18.79
CA ALA A 464 1.53 -4.29 -17.36
C ALA A 464 2.03 -5.55 -16.62
N GLY A 465 1.70 -6.75 -17.14
CA GLY A 465 2.16 -8.02 -16.57
C GLY A 465 3.68 -8.14 -16.54
N ALA A 466 4.38 -7.71 -17.59
CA ALA A 466 5.84 -7.72 -17.66
C ALA A 466 6.48 -6.77 -16.63
N ILE A 467 5.97 -5.55 -16.48
CA ILE A 467 6.47 -4.59 -15.49
C ILE A 467 6.27 -5.12 -14.06
N THR A 468 5.08 -5.63 -13.74
CA THR A 468 4.81 -6.23 -12.43
C THR A 468 5.76 -7.40 -12.19
N ALA A 469 5.96 -8.28 -13.18
CA ALA A 469 6.87 -9.41 -13.07
C ALA A 469 8.33 -8.98 -12.84
N ILE A 470 8.84 -7.95 -13.54
CA ILE A 470 10.19 -7.41 -13.32
C ILE A 470 10.31 -6.87 -11.89
N MET A 471 9.35 -6.06 -11.44
CA MET A 471 9.39 -5.48 -10.09
C MET A 471 9.42 -6.57 -9.01
N THR A 472 8.48 -7.51 -9.07
CA THR A 472 8.34 -8.56 -8.05
C THR A 472 9.51 -9.52 -8.08
N GLY A 473 9.94 -9.99 -9.26
CA GLY A 473 11.12 -10.84 -9.37
C GLY A 473 12.36 -10.13 -8.83
N ARG A 474 12.55 -8.85 -9.16
CA ARG A 474 13.74 -8.10 -8.74
C ARG A 474 13.75 -7.86 -7.23
N ALA A 475 12.59 -7.57 -6.65
CA ALA A 475 12.44 -7.44 -5.20
C ALA A 475 12.81 -8.75 -4.48
N PHE A 476 12.34 -9.91 -4.96
CA PHE A 476 12.71 -11.20 -4.37
C PHE A 476 14.18 -11.58 -4.62
N ALA A 477 14.75 -11.24 -5.78
CA ALA A 477 16.19 -11.40 -6.02
C ALA A 477 17.01 -10.55 -5.03
N GLN A 478 16.63 -9.29 -4.80
CA GLN A 478 17.26 -8.44 -3.79
C GLN A 478 17.04 -8.97 -2.37
N SER A 479 15.86 -9.51 -2.07
CA SER A 479 15.59 -10.20 -0.81
C SER A 479 16.51 -11.40 -0.59
N ALA A 480 16.81 -12.18 -1.63
CA ALA A 480 17.74 -13.30 -1.55
C ALA A 480 19.20 -12.84 -1.37
N ARG A 481 19.61 -11.73 -2.01
CA ARG A 481 20.92 -11.10 -1.74
C ARG A 481 21.02 -10.60 -0.30
N MET A 482 19.94 -10.02 0.25
CA MET A 482 19.89 -9.66 1.67
C MET A 482 19.96 -10.90 2.57
N ALA A 483 19.32 -12.02 2.19
CA ALA A 483 19.39 -13.27 2.94
C ALA A 483 20.82 -13.84 2.99
N GLN A 484 21.61 -13.67 1.93
CA GLN A 484 23.03 -14.03 1.93
C GLN A 484 23.84 -13.28 3.00
N VAL A 485 23.48 -12.02 3.26
CA VAL A 485 24.16 -11.13 4.22
C VAL A 485 23.63 -11.32 5.65
N LYS A 486 22.30 -11.38 5.79
CA LYS A 486 21.57 -11.25 7.07
C LYS A 486 20.95 -12.56 7.54
N GLY A 487 20.96 -13.60 6.72
CA GLY A 487 20.10 -14.76 6.87
C GLY A 487 18.69 -14.50 6.33
N PRO A 488 17.96 -15.55 5.92
CA PRO A 488 16.55 -15.44 5.54
C PRO A 488 15.68 -14.99 6.73
N PHE A 489 14.39 -14.70 6.49
CA PHE A 489 13.47 -14.45 7.61
C PHE A 489 13.36 -15.68 8.51
N ASP A 490 13.05 -15.48 9.79
CA ASP A 490 13.16 -16.49 10.84
C ASP A 490 12.35 -17.76 10.52
N GLU A 491 11.16 -17.57 9.94
CA GLU A 491 10.24 -18.65 9.63
C GLU A 491 10.49 -19.33 8.27
N TYR A 492 11.58 -18.97 7.58
CA TYR A 492 11.89 -19.51 6.25
C TYR A 492 12.18 -21.00 6.28
N SER A 493 12.92 -21.50 7.28
CA SER A 493 13.36 -22.91 7.32
C SER A 493 12.19 -23.88 7.23
N ARG A 494 11.12 -23.65 8.00
CA ARG A 494 9.90 -24.47 7.96
C ARG A 494 9.01 -24.18 6.74
N ASN A 495 9.17 -23.04 6.08
CA ASN A 495 8.38 -22.63 4.91
C ASN A 495 9.17 -22.65 3.59
N ARG A 496 10.37 -23.24 3.57
CA ARG A 496 11.26 -23.24 2.40
C ARG A 496 10.56 -23.78 1.16
N GLU A 497 9.96 -24.96 1.26
CA GLU A 497 9.30 -25.62 0.13
C GLU A 497 8.03 -24.86 -0.32
N PRO A 498 7.10 -24.46 0.58
CA PRO A 498 5.98 -23.60 0.19
C PRO A 498 6.42 -22.30 -0.49
N MET A 499 7.43 -21.62 0.03
CA MET A 499 7.90 -20.36 -0.55
C MET A 499 8.51 -20.59 -1.93
N LEU A 500 9.41 -21.57 -2.09
CA LEU A 500 10.00 -21.89 -3.40
C LEU A 500 8.94 -22.32 -4.43
N ARG A 501 7.89 -23.02 -4.00
CA ARG A 501 6.74 -23.35 -4.86
C ARG A 501 6.07 -22.08 -5.38
N VAL A 502 5.81 -21.10 -4.52
CA VAL A 502 5.19 -19.82 -4.93
C VAL A 502 6.11 -19.02 -5.86
N MET A 503 7.42 -19.00 -5.60
CA MET A 503 8.38 -18.34 -6.48
C MET A 503 8.43 -19.01 -7.87
N GLU A 504 8.34 -20.34 -7.93
CA GLU A 504 8.24 -21.05 -9.20
C GLU A 504 6.91 -20.77 -9.93
N LYS A 505 5.78 -20.63 -9.21
CA LYS A 505 4.50 -20.20 -9.83
C LYS A 505 4.62 -18.83 -10.49
N HIS A 506 5.26 -17.87 -9.82
CA HIS A 506 5.51 -16.56 -10.42
C HIS A 506 6.42 -16.65 -11.65
N ARG A 507 7.50 -17.44 -11.56
CA ARG A 507 8.39 -17.70 -12.69
C ARG A 507 7.63 -18.31 -13.87
N GLN A 508 6.80 -19.31 -13.65
CA GLN A 508 5.94 -19.91 -14.68
C GLN A 508 5.00 -18.87 -15.31
N ALA A 509 4.38 -18.00 -14.49
CA ALA A 509 3.53 -16.92 -14.99
C ALA A 509 4.30 -15.93 -15.88
N ALA A 510 5.54 -15.57 -15.51
CA ALA A 510 6.39 -14.71 -16.33
C ALA A 510 6.77 -15.36 -17.68
N TYR A 511 6.99 -16.68 -17.70
CA TYR A 511 7.23 -17.43 -18.93
C TYR A 511 5.98 -17.59 -19.80
N ALA A 512 4.78 -17.58 -19.20
CA ALA A 512 3.51 -17.64 -19.92
C ALA A 512 3.11 -16.33 -20.61
N LEU A 513 3.79 -15.21 -20.34
CA LEU A 513 3.57 -13.95 -21.05
C LEU A 513 3.89 -14.11 -22.55
N SER A 514 2.92 -13.81 -23.40
CA SER A 514 3.08 -13.80 -24.85
C SER A 514 3.85 -12.57 -25.32
N THR A 515 4.67 -12.73 -26.36
CA THR A 515 5.59 -11.69 -26.84
C THR A 515 5.10 -11.04 -28.13
N SER A 516 5.27 -9.71 -28.23
CA SER A 516 5.18 -8.91 -29.45
C SER A 516 6.51 -8.19 -29.70
N PRO A 517 6.76 -7.64 -30.90
CA PRO A 517 7.95 -6.81 -31.16
C PRO A 517 8.10 -5.66 -30.16
N GLU A 518 7.01 -5.03 -29.76
CA GLU A 518 6.97 -3.87 -28.85
C GLU A 518 7.25 -4.24 -27.39
N SER A 519 6.96 -5.48 -26.98
CA SER A 519 7.11 -5.98 -25.61
C SER A 519 8.27 -6.97 -25.42
N ALA A 520 9.01 -7.30 -26.48
CA ALA A 520 10.05 -8.32 -26.47
C ALA A 520 11.11 -8.10 -25.38
N ASP A 521 11.54 -6.85 -25.20
CA ASP A 521 12.58 -6.50 -24.25
C ASP A 521 12.11 -6.58 -22.80
N VAL A 522 10.91 -6.07 -22.51
CA VAL A 522 10.33 -6.12 -21.16
C VAL A 522 9.95 -7.54 -20.75
N ILE A 523 9.48 -8.38 -21.68
CA ILE A 523 9.14 -9.77 -21.38
C ILE A 523 10.38 -10.62 -21.15
N ARG A 524 11.43 -10.44 -21.96
CA ARG A 524 12.72 -11.09 -21.72
C ARG A 524 13.25 -10.71 -20.35
N ALA A 525 13.22 -9.41 -20.02
CA ALA A 525 13.61 -8.93 -18.72
C ALA A 525 12.78 -9.52 -17.57
N ALA A 526 11.47 -9.69 -17.75
CA ALA A 526 10.61 -10.34 -16.75
C ALA A 526 11.05 -11.79 -16.49
N ARG A 527 11.34 -12.57 -17.55
CA ARG A 527 11.82 -13.95 -17.44
C ARG A 527 13.17 -14.04 -16.73
N ASP A 528 14.15 -13.28 -17.20
CA ASP A 528 15.50 -13.24 -16.62
C ASP A 528 15.46 -12.89 -15.12
N THR A 529 14.61 -11.93 -14.76
CA THR A 529 14.50 -11.48 -13.37
C THR A 529 13.92 -12.56 -12.46
N TRP A 530 12.98 -13.37 -12.95
CA TRP A 530 12.43 -14.50 -12.19
C TRP A 530 13.36 -15.70 -12.14
N ASP A 531 14.17 -15.93 -13.19
CA ASP A 531 15.25 -16.90 -13.13
C ASP A 531 16.25 -16.54 -12.01
N ASP A 532 16.67 -15.28 -11.95
CA ASP A 532 17.53 -14.76 -10.88
C ASP A 532 16.90 -14.93 -9.49
N ALA A 533 15.63 -14.53 -9.33
CA ALA A 533 14.93 -14.60 -8.05
C ALA A 533 14.84 -16.02 -7.50
N VAL A 534 14.54 -17.00 -8.37
CA VAL A 534 14.47 -18.41 -8.00
C VAL A 534 15.85 -19.00 -7.74
N ASN A 535 16.83 -18.71 -8.60
CA ASN A 535 18.19 -19.25 -8.46
C ASN A 535 18.85 -18.76 -7.17
N LEU A 536 18.80 -17.45 -6.90
CA LEU A 536 19.35 -16.88 -5.66
C LEU A 536 18.60 -17.39 -4.43
N GLY A 537 17.27 -17.46 -4.48
CA GLY A 537 16.47 -17.94 -3.36
C GLY A 537 16.68 -19.42 -3.01
N ARG A 538 16.95 -20.27 -4.00
CA ARG A 538 17.31 -21.67 -3.75
C ARG A 538 18.61 -21.81 -2.96
N ILE A 539 19.58 -20.92 -3.20
CA ILE A 539 20.91 -20.92 -2.58
C ILE A 539 20.89 -20.24 -1.21
N HIS A 540 20.28 -19.06 -1.11
CA HIS A 540 20.41 -18.17 0.06
C HIS A 540 19.14 -18.09 0.92
N GLY A 541 18.01 -18.55 0.40
CA GLY A 541 16.70 -18.21 0.95
C GLY A 541 16.28 -16.78 0.64
N TYR A 542 15.24 -16.31 1.33
CA TYR A 542 14.72 -14.95 1.16
C TYR A 542 14.68 -14.24 2.49
N ARG A 543 15.04 -12.95 2.49
CA ARG A 543 14.98 -12.11 3.70
C ARG A 543 13.53 -11.73 4.04
N ASN A 544 12.60 -11.77 3.10
CA ASN A 544 11.24 -11.28 3.27
C ASN A 544 10.23 -12.32 2.79
N ALA A 545 9.22 -12.63 3.61
CA ALA A 545 8.15 -13.52 3.20
C ALA A 545 7.20 -12.85 2.18
N GLN A 546 6.99 -11.54 2.29
CA GLN A 546 6.20 -10.73 1.37
C GLN A 546 7.05 -9.57 0.85
N ALA A 547 7.05 -9.34 -0.46
CA ALA A 547 7.91 -8.33 -1.10
C ALA A 547 7.14 -7.18 -1.74
N THR A 548 6.12 -7.48 -2.55
CA THR A 548 5.45 -6.49 -3.39
C THR A 548 3.94 -6.48 -3.20
N VAL A 549 3.34 -5.30 -3.28
CA VAL A 549 1.89 -5.08 -3.35
C VAL A 549 1.61 -3.88 -4.25
N LEU A 550 0.44 -3.83 -4.88
CA LEU A 550 0.01 -2.66 -5.66
C LEU A 550 -1.04 -1.90 -4.85
N ALA A 551 -0.57 -0.97 -4.03
CA ALA A 551 -1.42 -0.18 -3.14
C ALA A 551 -2.03 1.05 -3.86
N PRO A 552 -3.19 1.55 -3.40
CA PRO A 552 -3.69 2.85 -3.82
C PRO A 552 -2.70 3.97 -3.46
N THR A 553 -2.36 4.82 -4.44
CA THR A 553 -1.36 5.88 -4.26
C THR A 553 -1.97 7.28 -4.10
N GLY A 554 -3.18 7.40 -3.54
CA GLY A 554 -3.97 8.65 -3.63
C GLY A 554 -3.37 9.95 -3.04
N THR A 555 -2.39 9.89 -2.12
CA THR A 555 -1.64 11.08 -1.66
C THR A 555 -0.21 11.11 -2.19
N ILE A 556 0.52 10.00 -2.08
CA ILE A 556 1.92 9.94 -2.55
C ILE A 556 2.02 10.07 -4.08
N GLY A 557 1.00 9.64 -4.83
CA GLY A 557 0.91 9.87 -6.27
C GLY A 557 0.83 11.34 -6.61
N LEU A 558 0.10 12.15 -5.83
CA LEU A 558 0.10 13.61 -6.02
C LEU A 558 1.45 14.24 -5.66
N MET A 559 2.10 13.74 -4.60
CA MET A 559 3.45 14.18 -4.24
C MET A 559 4.48 13.81 -5.33
N MET A 560 4.27 12.72 -6.07
CA MET A 560 5.14 12.27 -7.16
C MET A 560 4.73 12.81 -8.54
N ASP A 561 3.75 13.72 -8.62
CA ASP A 561 3.18 14.21 -9.88
C ASP A 561 2.70 13.08 -10.81
N CYS A 562 1.97 12.12 -10.26
CA CYS A 562 1.32 11.07 -11.03
C CYS A 562 0.00 11.56 -11.65
N ASP A 563 -0.16 11.36 -12.96
CA ASP A 563 -1.42 11.57 -13.68
C ASP A 563 -2.47 10.50 -13.33
N THR A 564 -2.02 9.26 -13.12
CA THR A 564 -2.85 8.11 -12.75
C THR A 564 -2.38 7.46 -11.46
N THR A 565 -3.32 7.03 -10.61
CA THR A 565 -3.00 6.48 -9.27
C THR A 565 -2.86 4.97 -9.31
N GLY A 566 -1.78 4.43 -8.73
CA GLY A 566 -1.54 2.99 -8.68
C GLY A 566 -1.53 2.36 -10.07
N ILE A 567 -2.31 1.29 -10.22
CA ILE A 567 -2.55 0.65 -11.51
C ILE A 567 -3.68 1.27 -12.30
N GLU A 568 -4.50 2.13 -11.71
CA GLU A 568 -5.78 2.56 -12.29
C GLU A 568 -5.60 3.25 -13.65
N PRO A 569 -6.57 3.10 -14.58
CA PRO A 569 -6.65 3.98 -15.74
C PRO A 569 -6.92 5.42 -15.28
N ASP A 570 -6.75 6.38 -16.18
CA ASP A 570 -7.18 7.73 -15.84
C ASP A 570 -8.69 7.79 -15.71
N LEU A 571 -9.18 8.41 -14.63
CA LEU A 571 -10.61 8.57 -14.37
C LEU A 571 -11.22 9.60 -15.32
N ALA A 572 -10.48 10.68 -15.59
CA ALA A 572 -10.85 11.77 -16.48
C ALA A 572 -9.61 12.60 -16.83
N LEU A 573 -9.58 13.19 -18.03
CA LEU A 573 -8.46 14.04 -18.46
C LEU A 573 -8.39 15.37 -17.69
N VAL A 574 -9.53 15.84 -17.18
CA VAL A 574 -9.61 16.97 -16.25
C VAL A 574 -10.32 16.53 -14.97
N LYS A 575 -9.69 16.78 -13.83
CA LYS A 575 -10.16 16.35 -12.50
C LYS A 575 -10.20 17.53 -11.54
N TYR A 576 -11.26 17.60 -10.75
CA TYR A 576 -11.39 18.57 -9.66
C TYR A 576 -11.29 17.85 -8.31
N LYS A 577 -10.23 18.12 -7.55
CA LYS A 577 -10.02 17.51 -6.24
C LYS A 577 -10.39 18.48 -5.13
N LYS A 578 -11.43 18.13 -4.38
CA LYS A 578 -11.76 18.82 -3.12
C LYS A 578 -10.82 18.38 -2.00
N LEU A 579 -10.19 19.33 -1.33
CA LEU A 579 -9.25 19.04 -0.24
C LEU A 579 -9.96 18.94 1.12
N VAL A 580 -9.39 18.13 2.01
CA VAL A 580 -9.90 17.99 3.37
C VAL A 580 -9.61 19.28 4.14
N GLY A 581 -10.65 19.96 4.62
CA GLY A 581 -10.56 21.34 5.17
C GLY A 581 -11.13 22.42 4.24
N GLY A 582 -11.59 22.04 3.04
CA GLY A 582 -12.10 22.94 2.00
C GLY A 582 -11.09 23.14 0.88
N GLY A 583 -11.53 23.75 -0.23
CA GLY A 583 -10.67 24.05 -1.38
C GLY A 583 -10.74 23.05 -2.51
N MET A 584 -10.36 23.49 -3.71
CA MET A 584 -10.46 22.73 -4.95
C MET A 584 -9.19 22.90 -5.77
N LEU A 585 -8.72 21.79 -6.36
CA LEU A 585 -7.57 21.76 -7.25
C LEU A 585 -8.01 21.20 -8.60
N LYS A 586 -7.84 21.98 -9.67
CA LYS A 586 -7.96 21.49 -11.07
C LYS A 586 -6.68 20.74 -11.43
N ILE A 587 -6.81 19.55 -11.98
CA ILE A 587 -5.72 18.68 -12.42
C ILE A 587 -6.00 18.32 -13.88
N VAL A 588 -5.16 18.80 -14.79
CA VAL A 588 -5.20 18.46 -16.22
C VAL A 588 -4.14 17.39 -16.48
N ASN A 589 -4.49 16.33 -17.20
CA ASN A 589 -3.58 15.21 -17.50
C ASN A 589 -2.37 15.70 -18.32
N GLY A 590 -1.17 15.55 -17.77
CA GLY A 590 0.08 15.98 -18.40
C GLY A 590 0.63 15.02 -19.46
N THR A 591 0.05 13.83 -19.59
CA THR A 591 0.48 12.75 -20.49
C THR A 591 -0.12 12.86 -21.89
N VAL A 592 -1.29 13.50 -22.06
CA VAL A 592 -1.97 13.68 -23.35
C VAL A 592 -1.04 14.19 -24.47
N PRO A 593 -0.19 15.22 -24.26
CA PRO A 593 0.70 15.70 -25.33
C PRO A 593 1.69 14.64 -25.82
N ALA A 594 2.21 13.79 -24.92
CA ALA A 594 3.14 12.73 -25.28
C ALA A 594 2.43 11.63 -26.08
N ALA A 595 1.22 11.27 -25.68
CA ALA A 595 0.39 10.29 -26.38
C ALA A 595 0.04 10.73 -27.81
N LEU A 596 -0.39 11.99 -27.98
CA LEU A 596 -0.70 12.55 -29.31
C LEU A 596 0.53 12.56 -30.24
N ARG A 597 1.70 12.96 -29.74
CA ARG A 597 2.95 12.86 -30.51
C ARG A 597 3.27 11.42 -30.91
N LYS A 598 3.05 10.46 -30.01
CA LYS A 598 3.26 9.02 -30.30
C LYS A 598 2.30 8.51 -31.39
N LEU A 599 1.09 9.06 -31.45
CA LEU A 599 0.09 8.76 -32.48
C LEU A 599 0.35 9.49 -33.82
N GLY A 600 1.34 10.38 -33.88
CA GLY A 600 1.76 11.05 -35.12
C GLY A 600 1.17 12.44 -35.34
N TYR A 601 0.49 13.02 -34.35
CA TYR A 601 0.00 14.40 -34.41
C TYR A 601 1.17 15.40 -34.37
N ASP A 602 1.04 16.49 -35.11
CA ASP A 602 2.04 17.55 -35.13
C ASP A 602 1.93 18.51 -33.92
N SER A 603 2.89 19.42 -33.77
CA SER A 603 2.95 20.30 -32.59
C SER A 603 1.80 21.30 -32.49
N ASN A 604 1.21 21.70 -33.61
CA ASN A 604 0.07 22.61 -33.62
C ASN A 604 -1.21 21.85 -33.25
N GLU A 605 -1.43 20.67 -33.84
CA GLU A 605 -2.57 19.82 -33.51
C GLU A 605 -2.56 19.42 -32.03
N VAL A 606 -1.39 19.02 -31.50
CA VAL A 606 -1.22 18.70 -30.08
C VAL A 606 -1.61 19.90 -29.21
N LYS A 607 -1.18 21.10 -29.58
CA LYS A 607 -1.46 22.32 -28.82
C LYS A 607 -2.96 22.63 -28.83
N GLU A 608 -3.60 22.62 -30.01
CA GLU A 608 -5.03 22.89 -30.16
C GLU A 608 -5.89 21.90 -29.36
N ILE A 609 -5.55 20.62 -29.38
CA ILE A 609 -6.28 19.59 -28.61
C ILE A 609 -6.12 19.82 -27.09
N VAL A 610 -4.91 20.15 -26.63
CA VAL A 610 -4.66 20.41 -25.21
C VAL A 610 -5.38 21.66 -24.73
N GLU A 611 -5.38 22.74 -25.52
CA GLU A 611 -6.14 23.95 -25.23
C GLU A 611 -7.65 23.67 -25.18
N TYR A 612 -8.18 22.88 -26.12
CA TYR A 612 -9.57 22.46 -26.10
C TYR A 612 -9.94 21.69 -24.83
N ILE A 613 -9.11 20.74 -24.39
CA ILE A 613 -9.34 19.96 -23.17
C ILE A 613 -9.34 20.85 -21.93
N ASP A 614 -8.43 21.82 -21.84
CA ASP A 614 -8.36 22.73 -20.70
C ASP A 614 -9.57 23.68 -20.66
N ASP A 615 -10.03 24.17 -21.82
CA ASP A 615 -11.14 25.12 -21.91
C ASP A 615 -12.51 24.45 -21.71
N ASN A 616 -12.69 23.20 -22.17
CA ASN A 616 -13.99 22.53 -22.19
C ASN A 616 -14.17 21.45 -21.12
N ASP A 617 -13.10 21.12 -20.38
CA ASP A 617 -13.08 20.03 -19.39
C ASP A 617 -13.51 18.66 -19.95
N THR A 618 -13.47 18.46 -21.27
CA THR A 618 -13.85 17.24 -21.99
C THR A 618 -13.04 17.06 -23.27
N ILE A 619 -13.07 15.84 -23.83
CA ILE A 619 -12.68 15.56 -25.22
C ILE A 619 -13.76 15.96 -26.21
#